data_AF-A0AAW1HIE4-F1
#
_entry.id   AF-A0AAW1HIE4-F1
#
_cell.length_a   1.000
_cell.length_b   1.000
_cell.length_c   1.000
_cell.angle_alpha   90.00
_cell.angle_beta   90.00
_cell.angle_gamma   90.00
#
_symmetry.space_group_name_H-M   'P 1'
#
loop_
_entity.id
_entity.type
_entity.pdbx_description
1 polymer ?
#
loop_
_entity_poly.entity_id
_entity_poly.type
_entity_poly.pdbx_seq_one_letter_code
_entity_poly.pdbx_strand_id
1 'polypeptide(L)'
;MSWRKIGVSGFVDCILGNAGPFASRDWILPDLTIQGSMRLNSHIQTYPDTYYFSYATKRTRQFMRFTVPSGVLGIHPLLFIRVLQMSRWRHPSDVPPPYKGYRDEDWWDNDGTLNTISMMYPRFPIEHPHRLVTSDSDCRPLQPGIWYYKIIEGDHIMFIINRERAGVEFDLIYDSIFERCRKHAFRRNPQTLPNQPQHNS
;
A
#
# COMPACT_ATOMS: atom_id res chain seq x y z
N MET A 1 28.43 17.79 -33.85
CA MET A 1 28.76 17.56 -32.41
C MET A 1 28.51 16.09 -32.08
N SER A 2 29.47 15.43 -31.41
CA SER A 2 29.53 13.97 -31.29
C SER A 2 28.57 13.41 -30.24
N TRP A 3 27.72 12.46 -30.66
CA TRP A 3 26.80 11.66 -29.84
C TRP A 3 27.43 10.98 -28.61
N ARG A 4 28.77 10.86 -28.54
CA ARG A 4 29.46 10.21 -27.43
C ARG A 4 29.50 11.01 -26.12
N LYS A 5 29.23 12.32 -26.14
CA LYS A 5 29.18 13.14 -24.91
C LYS A 5 27.80 13.18 -24.22
N ILE A 6 26.73 12.83 -24.94
CA ILE A 6 25.35 12.84 -24.41
C ILE A 6 25.07 11.60 -23.52
N GLY A 7 25.85 10.52 -23.66
CA GLY A 7 25.63 9.27 -22.91
C GLY A 7 25.96 9.36 -21.42
N VAL A 8 27.25 9.41 -21.05
CA VAL A 8 27.66 9.35 -19.63
C VAL A 8 27.48 10.69 -18.92
N SER A 9 27.88 11.81 -19.54
CA SER A 9 27.69 13.14 -18.95
C SER A 9 26.20 13.46 -18.82
N GLY A 10 25.40 13.19 -19.86
CA GLY A 10 23.96 13.38 -19.80
C GLY A 10 23.28 12.48 -18.77
N PHE A 11 23.78 11.25 -18.56
CA PHE A 11 23.29 10.38 -17.49
C PHE A 11 23.65 10.90 -16.09
N VAL A 12 24.87 11.41 -15.91
CA VAL A 12 25.30 12.05 -14.65
C VAL A 12 24.47 13.31 -14.39
N ASP A 13 24.29 14.17 -15.40
CA ASP A 13 23.45 15.36 -15.32
C ASP A 13 21.99 15.01 -15.02
N CYS A 14 21.50 13.88 -15.54
CA CYS A 14 20.19 13.34 -15.21
C CYS A 14 20.12 12.93 -13.73
N ILE A 15 21.01 12.06 -13.26
CA ILE A 15 21.04 11.59 -11.85
C ILE A 15 21.19 12.74 -10.86
N LEU A 16 22.00 13.74 -11.20
CA LEU A 16 22.20 14.93 -10.37
C LEU A 16 21.00 15.89 -10.38
N GLY A 17 19.98 15.63 -11.19
CA GLY A 17 18.78 16.47 -11.30
C GLY A 17 19.00 17.77 -12.08
N ASN A 18 20.06 17.85 -12.90
CA ASN A 18 20.34 19.01 -13.74
C ASN A 18 19.57 18.97 -15.08
N ALA A 19 19.16 17.77 -15.53
CA ALA A 19 18.41 17.57 -16.77
C ALA A 19 17.48 16.34 -16.68
N GLY A 20 16.52 16.23 -17.60
CA GLY A 20 15.66 15.05 -17.71
C GLY A 20 14.63 14.91 -16.58
N PRO A 21 14.07 13.70 -16.36
CA PRO A 21 12.92 13.48 -15.48
C PRO A 21 13.22 13.74 -13.99
N PHE A 22 14.49 13.70 -13.57
CA PHE A 22 14.88 13.96 -12.17
C PHE A 22 15.13 15.44 -11.88
N ALA A 23 15.11 16.30 -12.91
CA ALA A 23 15.29 17.75 -12.76
C ALA A 23 14.04 18.49 -12.29
N SER A 24 12.87 17.85 -12.40
CA SER A 24 11.62 18.36 -11.86
C SER A 24 11.25 17.60 -10.58
N ARG A 25 10.19 18.05 -9.90
CA ARG A 25 9.54 17.27 -8.83
C ARG A 25 8.48 16.31 -9.36
N ASP A 26 8.27 16.27 -10.67
CA ASP A 26 7.27 15.45 -11.35
C ASP A 26 7.83 14.07 -11.69
N TRP A 27 8.15 13.31 -10.65
CA TRP A 27 8.60 11.94 -10.73
C TRP A 27 8.32 11.21 -9.41
N ILE A 28 8.46 9.89 -9.43
CA ILE A 28 7.94 9.03 -8.36
C ILE A 28 8.62 9.24 -6.98
N LEU A 29 9.92 9.58 -6.93
CA LEU A 29 10.64 9.60 -5.65
C LEU A 29 10.16 10.68 -4.68
N PRO A 30 9.94 11.95 -5.09
CA PRO A 30 9.32 12.95 -4.24
C PRO A 30 8.00 12.49 -3.62
N ASP A 31 7.14 11.83 -4.39
CA ASP A 31 5.82 11.39 -3.94
C ASP A 31 5.87 10.21 -2.97
N LEU A 32 6.91 9.36 -3.08
CA LEU A 32 7.15 8.25 -2.15
C LEU A 32 7.69 8.68 -0.78
N THR A 33 8.06 9.95 -0.59
CA THR A 33 8.42 10.48 0.74
C THR A 33 7.17 10.70 1.60
N ILE A 34 7.31 10.65 2.93
CA ILE A 34 6.20 10.95 3.86
C ILE A 34 5.61 12.34 3.54
N GLN A 35 6.46 13.34 3.34
CA GLN A 35 6.04 14.71 3.05
C GLN A 35 5.37 14.84 1.66
N GLY A 36 5.86 14.12 0.65
CA GLY A 36 5.26 14.06 -0.68
C GLY A 36 3.88 13.42 -0.64
N SER A 37 3.78 12.22 -0.06
CA SER A 37 2.52 11.49 0.13
C SER A 37 1.50 12.31 0.94
N MET A 38 1.93 13.07 1.95
CA MET A 38 1.05 13.98 2.68
C MET A 38 0.52 15.13 1.81
N ARG A 39 1.37 15.74 0.98
CA ARG A 39 0.93 16.77 0.02
C ARG A 39 -0.04 16.20 -1.01
N LEU A 40 0.15 14.96 -1.43
CA LEU A 40 -0.79 14.28 -2.32
C LEU A 40 -2.14 14.04 -1.61
N ASN A 41 -2.09 13.47 -0.41
CA ASN A 41 -3.28 13.16 0.38
C ASN A 41 -4.11 14.40 0.76
N SER A 42 -3.50 15.59 0.89
CA SER A 42 -4.26 16.83 1.17
C SER A 42 -5.20 17.23 0.03
N HIS A 43 -5.04 16.67 -1.17
CA HIS A 43 -5.85 16.95 -2.35
C HIS A 43 -6.75 15.77 -2.76
N ILE A 44 -6.65 14.63 -2.07
CA ILE A 44 -7.41 13.41 -2.39
C ILE A 44 -8.40 13.15 -1.25
N GLN A 45 -9.63 12.77 -1.60
CA GLN A 45 -10.66 12.39 -0.64
C GLN A 45 -11.34 11.09 -1.05
N THR A 46 -12.03 10.47 -0.10
CA THR A 46 -12.93 9.35 -0.37
C THR A 46 -14.23 9.84 -1.02
N TYR A 47 -14.78 9.04 -1.93
CA TYR A 47 -16.05 9.32 -2.60
C TYR A 47 -17.20 8.50 -1.99
N PRO A 48 -18.41 9.07 -1.87
CA PRO A 48 -19.54 8.47 -1.15
C PRO A 48 -20.10 7.20 -1.81
N ASP A 49 -19.81 6.94 -3.08
CA ASP A 49 -20.24 5.74 -3.81
C ASP A 49 -19.08 4.79 -4.17
N THR A 50 -17.90 5.00 -3.58
CA THR A 50 -16.71 4.20 -3.85
C THR A 50 -16.33 3.36 -2.63
N TYR A 51 -16.04 2.08 -2.84
CA TYR A 51 -15.54 1.17 -1.81
C TYR A 51 -14.02 1.12 -1.91
N TYR A 52 -13.34 1.28 -0.77
CA TYR A 52 -11.90 1.26 -0.69
C TYR A 52 -11.43 0.05 0.11
N PHE A 53 -10.46 -0.69 -0.43
CA PHE A 53 -9.86 -1.84 0.23
C PHE A 53 -8.34 -1.71 0.19
N SER A 54 -7.69 -2.08 1.27
CA SER A 54 -6.23 -2.06 1.39
C SER A 54 -5.74 -3.32 2.10
N TYR A 55 -4.64 -3.86 1.60
CA TYR A 55 -4.02 -5.06 2.12
C TYR A 55 -2.60 -4.68 2.51
N ALA A 56 -2.41 -4.34 3.79
CA ALA A 56 -1.15 -3.92 4.33
C ALA A 56 -0.28 -5.13 4.66
N THR A 57 0.91 -5.19 4.11
CA THR A 57 1.85 -6.30 4.27
C THR A 57 2.83 -6.03 5.42
N LYS A 58 3.28 -7.10 6.07
CA LYS A 58 4.38 -7.02 7.03
C LYS A 58 5.22 -8.30 7.07
N ARG A 59 6.52 -8.14 7.30
CA ARG A 59 7.47 -9.22 7.66
C ARG A 59 8.28 -8.86 8.90
N THR A 60 7.63 -8.19 9.83
CA THR A 60 8.18 -7.80 11.12
C THR A 60 7.32 -8.33 12.26
N ARG A 61 7.93 -8.52 13.42
CA ARG A 61 7.27 -8.87 14.68
C ARG A 61 7.86 -8.06 15.83
N GLN A 62 7.06 -7.86 16.87
CA GLN A 62 7.51 -7.24 18.11
C GLN A 62 8.21 -8.27 18.99
N PHE A 63 9.44 -7.97 19.42
CA PHE A 63 10.21 -8.77 20.36
C PHE A 63 10.90 -7.86 21.37
N MET A 64 10.55 -7.99 22.66
CA MET A 64 11.13 -7.17 23.75
C MET A 64 11.15 -5.66 23.44
N ARG A 65 10.05 -5.12 22.87
CA ARG A 65 9.88 -3.72 22.41
C ARG A 65 10.69 -3.31 21.17
N PHE A 66 11.37 -4.25 20.52
CA PHE A 66 12.02 -4.03 19.24
C PHE A 66 11.22 -4.65 18.10
N THR A 67 11.14 -3.94 16.99
CA THR A 67 10.65 -4.52 15.74
C THR A 67 11.78 -5.31 15.08
N VAL A 68 11.56 -6.61 14.86
CA VAL A 68 12.54 -7.50 14.24
C VAL A 68 11.91 -8.26 13.07
N PRO A 69 12.70 -8.70 12.07
CA PRO A 69 12.19 -9.56 11.00
C PRO A 69 11.44 -10.78 11.55
N SER A 70 10.28 -11.12 10.98
CA SER A 70 9.44 -12.23 11.46
C SER A 70 10.02 -13.61 11.10
N GLY A 71 10.92 -13.68 10.12
CA GLY A 71 11.71 -14.88 9.80
C GLY A 71 12.66 -14.66 8.61
N VAL A 72 13.88 -15.20 8.69
CA VAL A 72 14.91 -15.00 7.64
C VAL A 72 14.52 -15.66 6.32
N LEU A 73 13.94 -16.87 6.36
CA LEU A 73 13.51 -17.61 5.17
C LEU A 73 12.20 -17.08 4.56
N GLY A 74 11.43 -16.28 5.31
CA GLY A 74 10.16 -15.71 4.87
C GLY A 74 10.31 -14.39 4.10
N ILE A 75 11.49 -13.80 4.09
CA ILE A 75 11.78 -12.51 3.44
C ILE A 75 12.69 -12.75 2.23
N HIS A 76 12.36 -12.12 1.11
CA HIS A 76 13.18 -12.20 -0.08
C HIS A 76 14.60 -11.68 0.23
N PRO A 77 15.68 -12.35 -0.21
CA PRO A 77 17.05 -11.93 0.11
C PRO A 77 17.35 -10.45 -0.21
N LEU A 78 16.78 -9.94 -1.31
CA LEU A 78 16.91 -8.52 -1.71
C LEU A 78 16.29 -7.53 -0.70
N LEU A 79 15.29 -7.96 0.07
CA LEU A 79 14.53 -7.12 0.98
C LEU A 79 14.99 -7.26 2.44
N PHE A 80 15.72 -8.31 2.80
CA PHE A 80 16.06 -8.59 4.20
C PHE A 80 16.82 -7.44 4.88
N ILE A 81 17.83 -6.88 4.21
CA ILE A 81 18.58 -5.73 4.73
C ILE A 81 17.67 -4.50 4.86
N ARG A 82 16.75 -4.30 3.91
CA ARG A 82 15.79 -3.18 3.96
C ARG A 82 14.82 -3.31 5.12
N VAL A 83 14.31 -4.52 5.39
CA VAL A 83 13.47 -4.77 6.57
C VAL A 83 14.18 -4.35 7.85
N LEU A 84 15.46 -4.71 8.00
CA LEU A 84 16.27 -4.32 9.16
C LEU A 84 16.50 -2.81 9.24
N GLN A 85 16.83 -2.16 8.13
CA GLN A 85 17.04 -0.72 8.08
C GLN A 85 15.78 0.06 8.49
N MET A 86 14.62 -0.33 7.96
CA MET A 86 13.34 0.33 8.25
C MET A 86 12.91 0.09 9.71
N SER A 87 13.13 -1.12 10.24
CA SER A 87 12.78 -1.46 11.64
C SER A 87 13.61 -0.71 12.69
N ARG A 88 14.73 -0.09 12.27
CA ARG A 88 15.64 0.64 13.16
C ARG A 88 15.86 2.08 12.70
N TRP A 89 15.08 2.55 11.74
CA TRP A 89 15.17 3.91 11.24
C TRP A 89 14.93 4.89 12.38
N ARG A 90 15.73 5.96 12.40
CA ARG A 90 15.62 7.09 13.31
C ARG A 90 15.61 8.35 12.47
N HIS A 91 14.55 9.14 12.58
CA HIS A 91 14.48 10.42 11.92
C HIS A 91 15.60 11.34 12.44
N PRO A 92 16.35 12.02 11.56
CA PRO A 92 17.45 12.90 11.96
C PRO A 92 16.98 14.00 12.93
N SER A 93 17.71 14.20 14.04
CA SER A 93 17.32 15.16 15.09
C SER A 93 17.53 16.63 14.69
N ASP A 94 18.31 16.89 13.65
CA ASP A 94 18.60 18.20 13.07
C ASP A 94 17.56 18.66 12.04
N VAL A 95 16.61 17.80 11.67
CA VAL A 95 15.56 18.10 10.69
C VAL A 95 14.19 18.05 11.36
N PRO A 96 13.28 19.02 11.10
CA PRO A 96 11.94 18.95 11.65
C PRO A 96 11.23 17.64 11.26
N PRO A 97 10.41 17.07 12.15
CA PRO A 97 9.65 15.86 11.85
C PRO A 97 8.70 16.11 10.67
N PRO A 98 8.34 15.07 9.90
CA PRO A 98 7.48 15.21 8.73
C PRO A 98 6.07 15.73 9.09
N TYR A 99 5.61 15.47 10.32
CA TYR A 99 4.35 15.98 10.85
C TYR A 99 4.37 16.04 12.38
N LYS A 100 3.42 16.79 12.96
CA LYS A 100 3.28 16.94 14.41
C LYS A 100 2.92 15.59 15.06
N GLY A 101 3.72 15.17 16.03
CA GLY A 101 3.51 13.89 16.73
C GLY A 101 4.13 12.68 16.03
N TYR A 102 4.99 12.88 15.02
CA TYR A 102 5.78 11.81 14.42
C TYR A 102 6.60 11.05 15.47
N ARG A 103 6.60 9.73 15.36
CA ARG A 103 7.40 8.80 16.17
C ARG A 103 7.97 7.73 15.26
N ASP A 104 9.26 7.44 15.38
CA ASP A 104 9.92 6.41 14.56
C ASP A 104 9.25 5.04 14.75
N GLU A 105 8.85 4.73 15.98
CA GLU A 105 8.31 3.42 16.36
C GLU A 105 7.04 3.06 15.60
N ASP A 106 6.21 4.07 15.25
CA ASP A 106 4.97 3.88 14.51
C ASP A 106 5.24 3.44 13.06
N TRP A 107 6.47 3.64 12.56
CA TRP A 107 6.90 3.33 11.20
C TRP A 107 7.76 2.06 11.11
N TRP A 108 8.12 1.41 12.22
CA TRP A 108 9.07 0.29 12.13
C TRP A 108 8.51 -0.97 11.45
N ASP A 109 7.21 -1.26 11.61
CA ASP A 109 6.61 -2.41 10.91
C ASP A 109 6.63 -2.19 9.40
N ASN A 110 7.11 -3.19 8.65
CA ASN A 110 7.32 -3.06 7.21
C ASN A 110 7.37 -4.41 6.48
N ASP A 111 7.31 -4.37 5.16
CA ASP A 111 7.39 -5.53 4.25
C ASP A 111 8.71 -5.60 3.45
N GLY A 112 9.69 -4.78 3.82
CA GLY A 112 10.98 -4.63 3.16
C GLY A 112 11.05 -3.51 2.12
N THR A 113 9.94 -2.84 1.82
CA THR A 113 9.91 -1.71 0.88
C THR A 113 9.03 -0.57 1.37
N LEU A 114 7.89 -0.89 2.00
CA LEU A 114 6.97 0.08 2.57
C LEU A 114 6.71 -0.21 4.05
N ASN A 115 6.51 0.86 4.82
CA ASN A 115 6.08 0.74 6.21
C ASN A 115 4.60 0.32 6.24
N THR A 116 4.24 -0.63 7.09
CA THR A 116 2.90 -1.20 7.17
C THR A 116 1.85 -0.13 7.45
N ILE A 117 2.16 0.86 8.30
CA ILE A 117 1.27 2.00 8.59
C ILE A 117 0.90 2.78 7.34
N SER A 118 1.81 2.90 6.37
CA SER A 118 1.61 3.65 5.13
C SER A 118 0.73 2.91 4.12
N MET A 119 0.55 1.59 4.29
CA MET A 119 -0.27 0.76 3.42
C MET A 119 -1.71 0.57 3.92
N MET A 120 -2.00 0.95 5.17
CA MET A 120 -3.32 0.75 5.77
C MET A 120 -4.38 1.62 5.10
N TYR A 121 -4.16 2.93 5.00
CA TYR A 121 -5.04 3.91 4.36
C TYR A 121 -4.35 5.29 4.43
N PRO A 122 -4.84 6.31 3.70
CA PRO A 122 -4.34 7.68 3.84
C PRO A 122 -4.61 8.23 5.26
N ARG A 123 -3.57 8.25 6.09
CA ARG A 123 -3.64 8.67 7.51
C ARG A 123 -3.33 10.16 7.70
N PHE A 124 -2.46 10.71 6.86
CA PHE A 124 -1.92 12.05 7.00
C PHE A 124 -2.12 12.84 5.70
N PRO A 125 -2.33 14.18 5.77
CA PRO A 125 -2.42 14.99 6.98
C PRO A 125 -3.77 14.87 7.71
N ILE A 126 -4.81 14.45 7.00
CA ILE A 126 -6.15 14.23 7.53
C ILE A 126 -6.43 12.74 7.41
N GLU A 127 -6.89 12.13 8.50
CA GLU A 127 -7.15 10.71 8.54
C GLU A 127 -8.43 10.37 7.76
N HIS A 128 -8.31 9.50 6.75
CA HIS A 128 -9.48 9.05 5.99
C HIS A 128 -10.34 8.08 6.83
N PRO A 129 -11.66 8.04 6.62
CA PRO A 129 -12.54 7.06 7.26
C PRO A 129 -12.08 5.64 6.96
N HIS A 130 -11.97 4.79 7.99
CA HIS A 130 -11.40 3.46 7.84
C HIS A 130 -11.96 2.44 8.85
N ARG A 131 -11.75 1.15 8.57
CA ARG A 131 -12.12 0.02 9.41
C ARG A 131 -11.15 -1.14 9.23
N LEU A 132 -10.63 -1.67 10.34
CA LEU A 132 -9.84 -2.90 10.34
C LEU A 132 -10.74 -4.10 10.04
N VAL A 133 -10.29 -4.98 9.15
CA VAL A 133 -10.97 -6.23 8.80
C VAL A 133 -10.20 -7.40 9.38
N THR A 134 -10.70 -7.93 10.48
CA THR A 134 -10.21 -9.16 11.12
C THR A 134 -10.96 -10.40 10.63
N SER A 135 -12.23 -10.21 10.26
CA SER A 135 -13.14 -11.27 9.81
C SER A 135 -14.02 -10.78 8.66
N ASP A 136 -14.59 -11.70 7.87
CA ASP A 136 -15.50 -11.33 6.77
C ASP A 136 -16.83 -10.72 7.24
N SER A 137 -17.18 -10.84 8.53
CA SER A 137 -18.33 -10.16 9.14
C SER A 137 -18.12 -8.65 9.25
N ASP A 138 -16.88 -8.17 9.37
CA ASP A 138 -16.56 -6.74 9.51
C ASP A 138 -16.96 -5.94 8.24
N CYS A 139 -17.17 -6.66 7.15
CA CYS A 139 -17.56 -6.17 5.84
C CYS A 139 -19.08 -6.33 5.57
N ARG A 140 -19.92 -6.59 6.58
CA ARG A 140 -21.37 -6.83 6.36
C ARG A 140 -22.24 -5.93 7.26
N PRO A 141 -23.01 -4.98 6.68
CA PRO A 141 -22.99 -4.53 5.29
C PRO A 141 -21.72 -3.71 4.95
N LEU A 142 -21.24 -3.80 3.71
CA LEU A 142 -20.23 -2.88 3.19
C LEU A 142 -20.83 -1.48 3.07
N GLN A 143 -20.14 -0.50 3.63
CA GLN A 143 -20.41 0.93 3.51
C GLN A 143 -19.40 1.57 2.54
N PRO A 144 -19.85 2.38 1.57
CA PRO A 144 -18.95 3.12 0.70
C PRO A 144 -18.36 4.34 1.42
N GLY A 145 -17.35 4.97 0.81
CA GLY A 145 -16.68 6.16 1.35
C GLY A 145 -15.69 5.88 2.49
N ILE A 146 -15.42 4.61 2.81
CA ILE A 146 -14.48 4.22 3.88
C ILE A 146 -13.47 3.16 3.41
N TRP A 147 -12.27 3.17 3.99
CA TRP A 147 -11.20 2.20 3.76
C TRP A 147 -11.34 0.95 4.64
N TYR A 148 -11.50 -0.21 4.02
CA TYR A 148 -11.42 -1.51 4.70
C TYR A 148 -10.01 -2.06 4.56
N TYR A 149 -9.25 -2.09 5.66
CA TYR A 149 -7.86 -2.54 5.62
C TYR A 149 -7.67 -3.86 6.35
N LYS A 150 -6.81 -4.72 5.80
CA LYS A 150 -6.38 -5.99 6.42
C LYS A 150 -4.86 -6.05 6.46
N ILE A 151 -4.31 -6.48 7.59
CA ILE A 151 -2.87 -6.75 7.71
C ILE A 151 -2.63 -8.22 7.38
N ILE A 152 -1.69 -8.47 6.48
CA ILE A 152 -1.30 -9.80 6.00
C ILE A 152 0.21 -9.99 6.17
N GLU A 153 0.63 -11.22 6.45
CA GLU A 153 2.05 -11.52 6.50
C GLU A 153 2.59 -11.78 5.10
N GLY A 154 3.67 -11.10 4.73
CA GLY A 154 4.28 -11.23 3.42
C GLY A 154 5.21 -10.06 3.13
N ASP A 155 6.29 -10.33 2.40
CA ASP A 155 7.14 -9.26 1.89
C ASP A 155 6.52 -8.66 0.63
N HIS A 156 7.02 -7.50 0.25
CA HIS A 156 6.46 -6.75 -0.87
C HIS A 156 6.50 -7.50 -2.20
N ILE A 157 7.57 -8.25 -2.45
CA ILE A 157 7.77 -9.02 -3.70
C ILE A 157 6.72 -10.12 -3.83
N MET A 158 6.32 -10.73 -2.71
CA MET A 158 5.35 -11.81 -2.68
C MET A 158 4.07 -11.44 -3.43
N PHE A 159 3.49 -10.27 -3.15
CA PHE A 159 2.19 -9.91 -3.72
C PHE A 159 2.23 -9.16 -5.05
N ILE A 160 3.41 -8.80 -5.56
CA ILE A 160 3.54 -7.97 -6.78
C ILE A 160 4.30 -8.69 -7.89
N ILE A 161 5.31 -9.49 -7.55
CA ILE A 161 6.29 -10.00 -8.52
C ILE A 161 6.32 -11.53 -8.56
N ASN A 162 6.11 -12.20 -7.42
CA ASN A 162 6.30 -13.65 -7.31
C ASN A 162 5.06 -14.38 -6.83
N ARG A 163 4.09 -14.55 -7.74
CA ARG A 163 2.83 -15.29 -7.50
C ARG A 163 3.09 -16.71 -7.01
N GLU A 164 4.09 -17.41 -7.55
CA GLU A 164 4.40 -18.79 -7.13
C GLU A 164 4.83 -18.86 -5.66
N ARG A 165 5.63 -17.89 -5.21
CA ARG A 165 6.05 -17.80 -3.81
C ARG A 165 4.93 -17.38 -2.88
N ALA A 166 4.02 -16.51 -3.35
CA ALA A 166 2.84 -16.13 -2.58
C ALA A 166 1.80 -17.24 -2.50
N GLY A 167 1.76 -18.10 -3.52
CA GLY A 167 0.89 -19.25 -3.62
C GLY A 167 -0.56 -18.92 -3.27
N VAL A 168 -1.10 -19.68 -2.32
CA VAL A 168 -2.49 -19.60 -1.87
C VAL A 168 -2.83 -18.25 -1.25
N GLU A 169 -1.88 -17.55 -0.63
CA GLU A 169 -2.17 -16.25 0.01
C GLU A 169 -2.49 -15.15 -1.01
N PHE A 170 -1.82 -15.18 -2.17
CA PHE A 170 -2.15 -14.30 -3.29
C PHE A 170 -3.57 -14.58 -3.79
N ASP A 171 -3.85 -15.84 -4.13
CA ASP A 171 -5.16 -16.22 -4.68
C ASP A 171 -6.29 -15.88 -3.68
N LEU A 172 -6.11 -16.13 -2.38
CA LEU A 172 -7.08 -15.78 -1.34
C LEU A 172 -7.35 -14.28 -1.23
N ILE A 173 -6.33 -13.42 -1.39
CA ILE A 173 -6.53 -11.97 -1.35
C ILE A 173 -7.36 -11.53 -2.55
N TYR A 174 -6.97 -11.95 -3.76
CA TYR A 174 -7.67 -11.55 -4.98
C TYR A 174 -9.09 -12.13 -5.01
N ASP A 175 -9.28 -13.39 -4.62
CA ASP A 175 -10.60 -14.01 -4.53
C ASP A 175 -11.48 -13.29 -3.50
N SER A 176 -10.91 -12.91 -2.35
CA SER A 176 -11.63 -12.12 -1.34
C SER A 176 -12.06 -10.76 -1.89
N ILE A 177 -11.18 -10.07 -2.63
CA ILE A 177 -11.51 -8.79 -3.30
C ILE A 177 -12.66 -9.01 -4.29
N PHE A 178 -12.53 -9.98 -5.19
CA PHE A 178 -13.53 -10.25 -6.23
C PHE A 178 -14.86 -10.69 -5.64
N GLU A 179 -14.86 -11.54 -4.61
CA GLU A 179 -16.07 -12.00 -3.94
C GLU A 179 -16.79 -10.85 -3.23
N ARG A 180 -16.05 -9.95 -2.57
CA ARG A 180 -16.60 -8.74 -1.94
C ARG A 180 -17.23 -7.82 -2.98
N CYS A 181 -16.53 -7.56 -4.07
CA CYS A 181 -17.04 -6.76 -5.18
C CYS A 181 -18.30 -7.38 -5.82
N ARG A 182 -18.30 -8.70 -6.09
CA ARG A 182 -19.45 -9.41 -6.67
C ARG A 182 -20.66 -9.39 -5.74
N LYS A 183 -20.51 -9.79 -4.48
CA LYS A 183 -21.60 -9.79 -3.50
C LYS A 183 -22.22 -8.41 -3.33
N HIS A 184 -21.41 -7.36 -3.45
CA HIS A 184 -21.93 -5.99 -3.41
C HIS A 184 -22.71 -5.63 -4.70
N ALA A 185 -22.16 -5.93 -5.88
CA ALA A 185 -22.81 -5.65 -7.16
C ALA A 185 -24.18 -6.35 -7.29
N PHE A 186 -24.28 -7.62 -6.92
CA PHE A 186 -25.53 -8.39 -6.96
C PHE A 186 -26.60 -7.90 -5.97
N ARG A 187 -26.20 -7.24 -4.87
CA ARG A 187 -27.16 -6.63 -3.93
C ARG A 187 -27.73 -5.31 -4.45
N ARG A 188 -26.95 -4.52 -5.21
CA ARG A 188 -27.44 -3.27 -5.83
C ARG A 188 -28.32 -3.54 -7.06
N ASN A 189 -28.01 -4.59 -7.83
CA ASN A 189 -28.79 -5.01 -9.00
C ASN A 189 -29.23 -6.47 -8.85
N PRO A 190 -30.36 -6.77 -8.19
CA PRO A 190 -30.94 -8.10 -8.29
C PRO A 190 -31.19 -8.40 -9.77
N GLN A 191 -30.67 -9.52 -10.27
CA GLN A 191 -30.91 -9.96 -11.64
C GLN A 191 -32.42 -9.95 -11.89
N THR A 192 -32.89 -9.10 -12.81
CA THR A 192 -34.19 -9.28 -13.44
C THR A 192 -34.14 -10.60 -14.20
N LEU A 193 -34.63 -11.66 -13.56
CA LEU A 193 -34.91 -12.93 -14.23
C LEU A 193 -35.83 -12.63 -15.42
N PRO A 194 -35.55 -13.14 -16.63
CA PRO A 194 -36.49 -13.02 -17.74
C PRO A 194 -37.79 -13.69 -17.33
N ASN A 195 -38.91 -12.96 -17.49
CA ASN A 195 -40.26 -13.39 -17.18
C ASN A 195 -40.47 -14.88 -17.53
N GLN A 196 -40.79 -15.71 -16.52
CA GLN A 196 -41.36 -17.02 -16.79
C GLN A 196 -42.71 -16.82 -17.50
N PRO A 197 -43.00 -17.54 -18.59
CA PRO A 197 -44.28 -17.45 -19.25
C PRO A 197 -45.37 -17.95 -18.30
N GLN A 198 -46.33 -17.09 -17.99
CA GLN A 198 -47.56 -17.45 -17.31
C GLN A 198 -48.32 -18.43 -18.21
N HIS A 199 -48.32 -19.72 -17.84
CA HIS A 199 -49.29 -20.66 -18.37
C HIS A 199 -50.64 -20.37 -17.72
N ASN A 200 -51.49 -19.62 -18.42
CA ASN A 200 -52.91 -19.54 -18.10
C ASN A 200 -53.60 -20.80 -18.63
N SER A 201 -54.21 -21.55 -17.73
CA SER A 201 -55.22 -22.58 -18.02
C SER A 201 -56.61 -21.94 -18.07
#